data_AF-A0A961AVK6-F1
#
_entry.id   AF-A0A961AVK6-F1
#
_cell.length_a   1.000
_cell.length_b   1.000
_cell.length_c   1.000
_cell.angle_alpha   90.00
_cell.angle_beta   90.00
_cell.angle_gamma   90.00
#
_symmetry.space_group_name_H-M   'P 1'
#
loop_
_entity.id
_entity.type
_entity.pdbx_description
1 polymer ?
#
loop_
_entity_poly.entity_id
_entity_poly.type
_entity_poly.pdbx_seq_one_letter_code
_entity_poly.pdbx_strand_id
1 'polypeptide(L)'
;KTREEMVSRWREGVEAQKSSPGPDGTEEVKEIDYPEHYETLGFEGLTFRFPPELREAVKKAGPRWSADLRTAQAVFQERFGGPWKERQILTEEDFEGMGRYGVDPVREEAVMWSVMANLTSNIEKWALKLISGDEVGVWFREDMVKAAGDVGRFGGIRFDVREGSASFGMPNFRWGKEIGPDTKGEDLARMIESQPTLVFAVFVKKEKVEGKTIDEQVKAMEEGDLFLRGLSRGAAELDPKDLGGRSAKVLSDEQSFFVMVHEAIESALVRQVIGSRDRRWFCDGLANLVAIRECDRRFGEGTGMKTFESMFDPGRSRGMAKDVDLLAWPAVGDEDPSLDKVNGLESAHYFFATVAMLEAVEGQGDDFVRRWVEAIRKTPWNRTNAETVMAAYRELAGKSLKPIVSGITADSQ
;
A
#
# COMPACT_ATOMS: atom_id res chain seq x y z
N LYS A 1 25.33 -7.24 -16.13
CA LYS A 1 25.56 -5.78 -16.29
C LYS A 1 26.25 -5.29 -15.04
N THR A 2 27.34 -4.55 -15.18
CA THR A 2 28.16 -4.11 -14.03
C THR A 2 27.41 -3.04 -13.23
N ARG A 3 27.71 -2.91 -11.93
CA ARG A 3 27.13 -1.88 -11.03
C ARG A 3 27.24 -0.47 -11.63
N GLU A 4 28.34 -0.19 -12.32
CA GLU A 4 28.59 1.08 -13.01
C GLU A 4 27.61 1.35 -14.16
N GLU A 5 27.23 0.33 -14.95
CA GLU A 5 26.23 0.46 -16.01
C GLU A 5 24.83 0.75 -15.46
N MET A 6 24.50 0.20 -14.29
CA MET A 6 23.21 0.45 -13.63
C MET A 6 23.14 1.87 -13.06
N VAL A 7 24.22 2.35 -12.42
CA VAL A 7 24.30 3.72 -11.90
C VAL A 7 24.27 4.76 -13.04
N SER A 8 24.94 4.48 -14.17
CA SER A 8 24.91 5.35 -15.35
C SER A 8 23.49 5.47 -15.92
N ARG A 9 22.81 4.34 -16.13
CA ARG A 9 21.43 4.32 -16.65
C ARG A 9 20.42 4.98 -15.72
N TRP A 10 20.63 4.84 -14.42
CA TRP A 10 19.80 5.51 -13.42
C TRP A 10 19.98 7.04 -13.51
N ARG A 11 21.23 7.54 -13.59
CA ARG A 11 21.51 8.97 -13.79
C ARG A 11 20.90 9.51 -15.09
N GLU A 12 20.99 8.75 -16.18
CA GLU A 12 20.37 9.10 -17.46
C GLU A 12 18.84 9.19 -17.36
N GLY A 13 18.20 8.30 -16.61
CA GLY A 13 16.75 8.33 -16.37
C GLY A 13 16.30 9.53 -15.54
N VAL A 14 17.08 9.91 -14.53
CA VAL A 14 16.84 11.08 -13.68
C VAL A 14 17.02 12.39 -14.47
N GLU A 15 18.08 12.50 -15.27
CA GLU A 15 18.32 13.65 -16.16
C GLU A 15 17.19 13.82 -17.20
N ALA A 16 16.71 12.71 -17.77
CA ALA A 16 15.60 12.75 -18.72
C ALA A 16 14.31 13.29 -18.09
N GLN A 17 14.01 12.95 -16.83
CA GLN A 17 12.85 13.46 -16.10
C GLN A 17 12.91 14.96 -15.81
N LYS A 18 14.11 15.54 -15.59
CA LYS A 18 14.29 16.98 -15.34
C LYS A 18 13.97 17.86 -16.55
N SER A 19 13.88 17.28 -17.76
CA SER A 19 13.76 18.03 -19.01
C SER A 19 12.33 18.16 -19.59
N SER A 20 11.32 17.59 -18.95
CA SER A 20 9.93 17.68 -19.42
C SER A 20 9.15 18.80 -18.70
N PRO A 21 8.63 19.83 -19.40
CA PRO A 21 7.82 20.86 -18.77
C PRO A 21 6.42 20.34 -18.46
N GLY A 22 6.08 20.24 -17.16
CA GLY A 22 4.75 19.86 -16.68
C GLY A 22 3.76 21.05 -16.62
N PRO A 23 2.44 20.81 -16.71
CA PRO A 23 1.42 21.85 -16.61
C PRO A 23 1.12 22.16 -15.14
N ASP A 24 1.24 23.44 -14.77
CA ASP A 24 0.67 24.12 -13.62
C ASP A 24 0.67 23.40 -12.26
N GLY A 25 1.77 23.55 -11.52
CA GLY A 25 1.75 23.56 -10.05
C GLY A 25 2.19 22.29 -9.32
N THR A 26 2.98 21.41 -9.93
CA THR A 26 3.67 20.35 -9.18
C THR A 26 4.93 20.90 -8.54
N GLU A 27 5.03 20.80 -7.21
CA GLU A 27 6.28 21.03 -6.48
C GLU A 27 7.37 20.18 -7.14
N GLU A 28 8.43 20.85 -7.58
CA GLU A 28 9.60 20.20 -8.18
C GLU A 28 10.13 19.17 -7.17
N VAL A 29 10.03 17.88 -7.49
CA VAL A 29 10.55 16.81 -6.65
C VAL A 29 12.06 16.94 -6.67
N LYS A 30 12.60 17.62 -5.66
CA LYS A 30 14.04 17.71 -5.46
C LYS A 30 14.53 16.39 -4.91
N GLU A 31 15.26 15.67 -5.75
CA GLU A 31 16.14 14.63 -5.26
C GLU A 31 17.10 15.25 -4.26
N ILE A 32 17.15 14.68 -3.05
CA ILE A 32 18.02 15.16 -1.98
C ILE A 32 19.46 14.83 -2.41
N ASP A 33 20.18 15.83 -2.90
CA ASP A 33 21.61 15.69 -3.15
C ASP A 33 22.35 15.47 -1.81
N TYR A 34 23.30 14.54 -1.83
CA TYR A 34 24.14 14.28 -0.66
C TYR A 34 24.96 15.53 -0.34
N PRO A 35 24.93 16.05 0.90
CA PRO A 35 25.71 17.22 1.23
C PRO A 35 27.19 16.93 0.97
N GLU A 36 27.88 17.83 0.26
CA GLU A 36 29.30 17.70 -0.12
C GLU A 36 30.24 17.55 1.09
N HIS A 37 29.73 17.75 2.30
CA HIS A 37 30.49 17.77 3.54
C HIS A 37 30.49 16.46 4.31
N TYR A 38 29.92 15.37 3.78
CA TYR A 38 29.87 14.10 4.52
C TYR A 38 31.13 13.26 4.33
N GLU A 39 31.64 12.70 5.41
CA GLU A 39 32.71 11.71 5.40
C GLU A 39 32.15 10.29 5.20
N THR A 40 33.00 9.36 4.79
CA THR A 40 32.66 7.93 4.60
C THR A 40 33.60 7.03 5.38
N LEU A 41 33.07 6.05 6.11
CA LEU A 41 33.83 5.02 6.83
C LEU A 41 33.21 3.65 6.60
N GLY A 42 34.04 2.60 6.53
CA GLY A 42 33.58 1.22 6.37
C GLY A 42 33.73 0.41 7.67
N PHE A 43 32.70 -0.36 8.04
CA PHE A 43 32.74 -1.36 9.11
C PHE A 43 32.15 -2.65 8.57
N GLU A 44 32.94 -3.73 8.56
CA GLU A 44 32.52 -5.06 8.12
C GLU A 44 31.64 -5.03 6.85
N GLY A 45 32.10 -4.39 5.78
CA GLY A 45 31.38 -4.33 4.50
C GLY A 45 30.14 -3.44 4.46
N LEU A 46 29.78 -2.76 5.55
CA LEU A 46 28.81 -1.67 5.59
C LEU A 46 29.52 -0.32 5.54
N THR A 47 28.99 0.58 4.72
CA THR A 47 29.52 1.92 4.49
C THR A 47 28.68 2.93 5.26
N PHE A 48 29.30 3.73 6.12
CA PHE A 48 28.65 4.80 6.87
C PHE A 48 29.01 6.14 6.26
N ARG A 49 28.01 6.92 5.86
CA ARG A 49 28.16 8.33 5.44
C ARG A 49 27.65 9.25 6.54
N PHE A 50 28.43 10.25 6.96
CA PHE A 50 28.10 11.04 8.16
C PHE A 50 28.74 12.45 8.14
N PRO A 51 28.18 13.44 8.85
CA PRO A 51 28.80 14.75 9.07
C PRO A 51 30.16 14.64 9.78
N PRO A 52 31.19 15.44 9.43
CA PRO A 52 32.55 15.29 9.96
C PRO A 52 32.62 15.35 11.49
N GLU A 53 31.70 16.08 12.12
CA GLU A 53 31.61 16.24 13.58
C GLU A 53 31.25 14.92 14.29
N LEU A 54 30.66 13.95 13.57
CA LEU A 54 30.27 12.64 14.12
C LEU A 54 31.34 11.57 13.93
N ARG A 55 32.49 11.88 13.32
CA ARG A 55 33.50 10.90 12.93
C ARG A 55 33.90 9.94 14.05
N GLU A 56 34.25 10.48 15.21
CA GLU A 56 34.72 9.66 16.34
C GLU A 56 33.58 8.87 16.99
N ALA A 57 32.36 9.41 16.99
CA ALA A 57 31.18 8.69 17.46
C ALA A 57 30.81 7.54 16.51
N VAL A 58 30.89 7.75 15.20
CA VAL A 58 30.70 6.71 14.17
C VAL A 58 31.80 5.66 14.25
N LYS A 59 33.08 6.03 14.46
CA LYS A 59 34.14 5.05 14.71
C LYS A 59 33.88 4.18 15.94
N LYS A 60 33.31 4.76 16.99
CA LYS A 60 32.98 4.05 18.22
C LYS A 60 31.77 3.12 18.07
N ALA A 61 30.69 3.57 17.44
CA ALA A 61 29.43 2.83 17.35
C ALA A 61 29.33 1.93 16.11
N GLY A 62 29.99 2.31 15.02
CA GLY A 62 29.92 1.68 13.70
C GLY A 62 30.14 0.17 13.69
N PRO A 63 31.19 -0.39 14.35
CA PRO A 63 31.39 -1.83 14.40
C PRO A 63 30.21 -2.59 15.00
N ARG A 64 29.62 -2.08 16.10
CA ARG A 64 28.46 -2.72 16.74
C ARG A 64 27.22 -2.63 15.85
N TRP A 65 26.92 -1.45 15.29
CA TRP A 65 25.80 -1.30 14.36
C TRP A 65 25.93 -2.19 13.13
N SER A 66 27.15 -2.34 12.63
CA SER A 66 27.44 -3.26 11.53
C SER A 66 27.11 -4.71 11.90
N ALA A 67 27.54 -5.16 13.07
CA ALA A 67 27.22 -6.49 13.57
C ALA A 67 25.70 -6.69 13.76
N ASP A 68 25.02 -5.72 14.37
CA ASP A 68 23.57 -5.78 14.60
C ASP A 68 22.77 -5.85 13.29
N LEU A 69 23.16 -5.07 12.27
CA LEU A 69 22.56 -5.10 10.94
C LEU A 69 22.82 -6.43 10.23
N ARG A 70 24.03 -6.98 10.32
CA ARG A 70 24.34 -8.30 9.75
C ARG A 70 23.54 -9.42 10.42
N THR A 71 23.36 -9.36 11.74
CA THR A 71 22.49 -10.30 12.45
C THR A 71 21.06 -10.17 11.97
N ALA A 72 20.53 -8.94 11.87
CA ALA A 72 19.20 -8.71 11.33
C ALA A 72 19.08 -9.24 9.89
N GLN A 73 20.05 -8.95 9.03
CA GLN A 73 20.10 -9.44 7.66
C GLN A 73 20.07 -10.97 7.60
N ALA A 74 20.89 -11.66 8.40
CA ALA A 74 20.94 -13.11 8.44
C ALA A 74 19.59 -13.71 8.88
N VAL A 75 18.95 -13.14 9.91
CA VAL A 75 17.63 -13.58 10.38
C VAL A 75 16.56 -13.34 9.31
N PHE A 76 16.53 -12.16 8.69
CA PHE A 76 15.58 -11.88 7.61
C PHE A 76 15.85 -12.75 6.39
N GLN A 77 17.10 -13.06 6.06
CA GLN A 77 17.46 -13.94 4.96
C GLN A 77 17.04 -15.38 5.23
N GLU A 78 17.24 -15.89 6.45
CA GLU A 78 16.77 -17.21 6.85
C GLU A 78 15.24 -17.32 6.75
N ARG A 79 14.53 -16.27 7.18
CA ARG A 79 13.06 -16.27 7.24
C ARG A 79 12.38 -15.95 5.91
N PHE A 80 12.96 -15.05 5.11
CA PHE A 80 12.32 -14.43 3.96
C PHE A 80 13.14 -14.52 2.67
N GLY A 81 14.34 -15.09 2.71
CA GLY A 81 15.27 -15.23 1.58
C GLY A 81 14.83 -16.21 0.49
N GLY A 82 13.54 -16.56 0.45
CA GLY A 82 12.93 -17.33 -0.62
C GLY A 82 12.80 -16.54 -1.92
N PRO A 83 12.43 -17.22 -3.03
CA PRO A 83 12.23 -16.57 -4.31
C PRO A 83 11.11 -15.52 -4.23
N TRP A 84 11.29 -14.41 -4.94
CA TRP A 84 10.26 -13.39 -5.10
C TRP A 84 8.99 -14.01 -5.67
N LYS A 85 7.84 -13.65 -5.09
CA LYS A 85 6.57 -13.98 -5.73
C LYS A 85 6.48 -13.15 -6.99
N GLU A 86 6.23 -13.83 -8.10
CA GLU A 86 5.98 -13.17 -9.37
C GLU A 86 4.75 -12.28 -9.24
N ARG A 87 4.76 -11.16 -9.95
CA ARG A 87 3.61 -10.27 -10.01
C ARG A 87 2.48 -10.99 -10.73
N GLN A 88 1.29 -10.99 -10.14
CA GLN A 88 0.08 -11.42 -10.82
C GLN A 88 -0.22 -10.43 -11.94
N ILE A 89 -0.18 -10.88 -13.20
CA ILE A 89 -0.50 -10.07 -14.35
C ILE A 89 -1.97 -10.32 -14.73
N LEU A 90 -2.73 -9.23 -14.93
CA LEU A 90 -4.06 -9.31 -15.54
C LEU A 90 -3.89 -9.53 -17.04
N THR A 91 -4.52 -10.58 -17.52
CA THR A 91 -4.58 -10.97 -18.93
C THR A 91 -5.76 -10.29 -19.63
N GLU A 92 -5.80 -10.32 -20.96
CA GLU A 92 -6.97 -9.87 -21.73
C GLU A 92 -8.26 -10.58 -21.30
N GLU A 93 -8.18 -11.88 -21.00
CA GLU A 93 -9.31 -12.65 -20.51
C GLU A 93 -9.82 -12.14 -19.16
N ASP A 94 -8.94 -11.64 -18.29
CA ASP A 94 -9.34 -11.04 -17.01
C ASP A 94 -10.09 -9.71 -17.23
N PHE A 95 -9.64 -8.88 -18.17
CA PHE A 95 -10.35 -7.65 -18.54
C PHE A 95 -11.70 -7.94 -19.19
N GLU A 96 -11.77 -8.93 -20.08
CA GLU A 96 -13.03 -9.38 -20.66
C GLU A 96 -13.97 -9.96 -19.60
N GLY A 97 -13.46 -10.71 -18.63
CA GLY A 97 -14.20 -11.23 -17.49
C GLY A 97 -14.83 -10.12 -16.67
N MET A 98 -14.03 -9.13 -16.27
CA MET A 98 -14.49 -7.93 -15.55
C MET A 98 -15.52 -7.11 -16.37
N GLY A 99 -15.31 -6.96 -17.68
CA GLY A 99 -16.22 -6.25 -18.58
C GLY A 99 -17.63 -6.85 -18.65
N ARG A 100 -17.77 -8.16 -18.39
CA ARG A 100 -19.09 -8.83 -18.39
C ARG A 100 -20.04 -8.30 -17.32
N TYR A 101 -19.55 -7.59 -16.31
CA TYR A 101 -20.37 -6.98 -15.25
C TYR A 101 -20.84 -5.55 -15.57
N GLY A 102 -20.57 -5.04 -16.78
CA GLY A 102 -21.00 -3.70 -17.22
C GLY A 102 -20.11 -2.56 -16.70
N VAL A 103 -18.92 -2.92 -16.21
CA VAL A 103 -17.90 -2.04 -15.67
C VAL A 103 -16.62 -2.27 -16.47
N ASP A 104 -15.98 -1.20 -16.94
CA ASP A 104 -14.76 -1.28 -17.75
C ASP A 104 -13.56 -0.75 -16.94
N PRO A 105 -12.76 -1.61 -16.29
CA PRO A 105 -11.59 -1.17 -15.57
C PRO A 105 -10.59 -0.44 -16.47
N VAL A 106 -10.02 0.65 -15.96
CA VAL A 106 -8.93 1.35 -16.62
C VAL A 106 -7.68 0.48 -16.50
N ARG A 107 -7.07 0.12 -17.63
CA ARG A 107 -5.95 -0.84 -17.65
C ARG A 107 -4.78 -0.35 -16.81
N GLU A 108 -4.46 0.93 -16.91
CA GLU A 108 -3.36 1.55 -16.18
C GLU A 108 -3.57 1.48 -14.66
N GLU A 109 -4.81 1.70 -14.20
CA GLU A 109 -5.17 1.58 -12.78
C GLU A 109 -5.09 0.11 -12.32
N ALA A 110 -5.56 -0.83 -13.15
CA ALA A 110 -5.50 -2.26 -12.83
C ALA A 110 -4.04 -2.79 -12.78
N VAL A 111 -3.16 -2.29 -13.66
CA VAL A 111 -1.72 -2.56 -13.62
C VAL A 111 -1.08 -1.96 -12.37
N MET A 112 -1.48 -0.76 -11.96
CA MET A 112 -1.01 -0.18 -10.69
C MET A 112 -1.42 -1.07 -9.51
N TRP A 113 -2.66 -1.55 -9.45
CA TRP A 113 -3.10 -2.47 -8.41
C TRP A 113 -2.36 -3.81 -8.42
N SER A 114 -1.99 -4.31 -9.59
CA SER A 114 -1.09 -5.47 -9.74
C SER A 114 0.29 -5.23 -9.10
N VAL A 115 0.87 -4.05 -9.32
CA VAL A 115 2.14 -3.65 -8.70
C VAL A 115 1.99 -3.55 -7.17
N MET A 116 0.89 -2.96 -6.69
CA MET A 116 0.61 -2.82 -5.26
C MET A 116 0.40 -4.17 -4.55
N ALA A 117 -0.34 -5.08 -5.18
CA ALA A 117 -0.51 -6.44 -4.67
C ALA A 117 0.84 -7.17 -4.62
N ASN A 118 1.70 -7.03 -5.64
CA ASN A 118 3.03 -7.63 -5.63
C ASN A 118 3.96 -7.03 -4.57
N LEU A 119 3.91 -5.72 -4.37
CA LEU A 119 4.64 -5.04 -3.29
C LEU A 119 4.23 -5.59 -1.93
N THR A 120 2.93 -5.75 -1.69
CA THR A 120 2.37 -6.30 -0.46
C THR A 120 2.78 -7.77 -0.26
N SER A 121 2.72 -8.57 -1.33
CA SER A 121 3.10 -9.99 -1.34
C SER A 121 4.61 -10.24 -1.25
N ASN A 122 5.43 -9.19 -1.30
CA ASN A 122 6.87 -9.29 -1.16
C ASN A 122 7.40 -8.27 -0.14
N ILE A 123 6.54 -7.71 0.73
CA ILE A 123 6.94 -6.63 1.64
C ILE A 123 8.09 -7.07 2.57
N GLU A 124 8.11 -8.35 2.94
CA GLU A 124 9.17 -8.98 3.72
C GLU A 124 10.50 -9.06 2.94
N LYS A 125 10.44 -9.28 1.62
CA LYS A 125 11.61 -9.30 0.75
C LYS A 125 12.10 -7.90 0.44
N TRP A 126 11.18 -6.94 0.37
CA TRP A 126 11.51 -5.52 0.38
C TRP A 126 12.26 -5.19 1.65
N ALA A 127 11.74 -5.55 2.83
CA ALA A 127 12.46 -5.35 4.09
C ALA A 127 13.85 -6.02 4.08
N LEU A 128 13.98 -7.26 3.60
CA LEU A 128 15.27 -7.93 3.45
C LEU A 128 16.20 -7.19 2.47
N LYS A 129 15.68 -6.73 1.33
CA LYS A 129 16.45 -5.97 0.32
C LYS A 129 16.91 -4.62 0.87
N LEU A 130 16.06 -3.97 1.67
CA LEU A 130 16.45 -2.80 2.46
C LEU A 130 17.64 -3.20 3.34
N ILE A 131 17.49 -4.17 4.23
CA ILE A 131 18.51 -4.56 5.25
C ILE A 131 19.81 -5.05 4.62
N SER A 132 19.74 -5.58 3.40
CA SER A 132 20.88 -6.05 2.65
C SER A 132 21.71 -4.95 1.99
N GLY A 133 21.33 -3.67 2.15
CA GLY A 133 22.11 -2.55 1.65
C GLY A 133 23.51 -2.49 2.26
N ASP A 134 24.48 -2.07 1.46
CA ASP A 134 25.88 -1.89 1.86
C ASP A 134 26.15 -0.48 2.43
N GLU A 135 25.11 0.32 2.68
CA GLU A 135 25.23 1.73 3.03
C GLU A 135 24.21 2.23 4.08
N VAL A 136 24.73 2.96 5.08
CA VAL A 136 24.00 3.66 6.15
C VAL A 136 24.40 5.14 6.13
N GLY A 137 23.43 6.04 6.11
CA GLY A 137 23.63 7.49 6.23
C GLY A 137 23.24 7.98 7.63
N VAL A 138 24.12 8.72 8.30
CA VAL A 138 23.81 9.42 9.55
C VAL A 138 23.61 10.89 9.22
N TRP A 139 22.46 11.45 9.56
CA TRP A 139 22.06 12.80 9.15
C TRP A 139 21.69 13.65 10.35
N PHE A 140 22.04 14.94 10.30
CA PHE A 140 21.32 15.90 11.12
C PHE A 140 19.92 16.12 10.55
N ARG A 141 18.91 16.19 11.42
CA ARG A 141 17.53 16.48 10.99
C ARG A 141 17.44 17.80 10.25
N GLU A 142 18.17 18.80 10.70
CA GLU A 142 18.19 20.13 10.08
C GLU A 142 18.73 20.08 8.64
N ASP A 143 19.75 19.28 8.37
CA ASP A 143 20.34 19.14 7.03
C ASP A 143 19.34 18.49 6.07
N MET A 144 18.60 17.49 6.55
CA MET A 144 17.51 16.90 5.79
C MET A 144 16.38 17.89 5.53
N VAL A 145 15.94 18.69 6.53
CA VAL A 145 14.91 19.74 6.31
C VAL A 145 15.36 20.74 5.26
N LYS A 146 16.64 21.15 5.29
CA LYS A 146 17.21 22.08 4.31
C LYS A 146 17.28 21.47 2.92
N ALA A 147 17.67 20.21 2.81
CA ALA A 147 17.85 19.55 1.52
C ALA A 147 16.53 19.09 0.88
N ALA A 148 15.57 18.64 1.70
CA ALA A 148 14.25 18.16 1.26
C ALA A 148 13.21 19.26 1.08
N GLY A 149 13.35 20.39 1.75
CA GLY A 149 12.22 21.30 1.97
C GLY A 149 11.15 20.68 2.88
N ASP A 150 9.92 21.19 2.83
CA ASP A 150 8.83 20.71 3.69
C ASP A 150 8.39 19.26 3.41
N VAL A 151 8.69 18.75 2.21
CA VAL A 151 8.40 17.38 1.77
C VAL A 151 9.48 16.95 0.78
N GLY A 152 10.26 15.92 1.09
CA GLY A 152 11.28 15.36 0.17
C GLY A 152 11.10 13.87 -0.11
N ARG A 153 11.75 13.40 -1.18
CA ARG A 153 11.84 11.97 -1.52
C ARG A 153 13.27 11.46 -1.37
N PHE A 154 13.42 10.32 -0.73
CA PHE A 154 14.69 9.59 -0.66
C PHE A 154 14.46 8.13 -1.11
N GLY A 155 15.07 7.72 -2.22
CA GLY A 155 14.87 6.39 -2.82
C GLY A 155 13.40 6.03 -3.06
N GLY A 156 12.57 7.01 -3.47
CA GLY A 156 11.14 6.83 -3.72
C GLY A 156 10.23 6.90 -2.48
N ILE A 157 10.78 7.01 -1.27
CA ILE A 157 10.01 7.16 -0.03
C ILE A 157 9.81 8.65 0.28
N ARG A 158 8.57 9.06 0.58
CA ARG A 158 8.25 10.41 1.05
C ARG A 158 8.56 10.53 2.54
N PHE A 159 9.34 11.53 2.92
CA PHE A 159 9.64 11.83 4.32
C PHE A 159 8.88 13.09 4.75
N ASP A 160 8.08 12.99 5.81
CA ASP A 160 7.65 14.18 6.55
C ASP A 160 8.74 14.53 7.56
N VAL A 161 9.54 15.53 7.20
CA VAL A 161 10.72 15.90 7.96
C VAL A 161 10.35 16.66 9.25
N ARG A 162 9.12 17.20 9.34
CA ARG A 162 8.66 18.01 10.48
C ARG A 162 8.29 17.13 11.67
N GLU A 163 7.68 15.98 11.43
CA GLU A 163 7.23 15.06 12.49
C GLU A 163 8.32 14.08 12.93
N GLY A 164 9.44 13.99 12.20
CA GLY A 164 10.50 13.03 12.48
C GLY A 164 10.05 11.58 12.32
N SER A 165 8.92 11.37 11.65
CA SER A 165 8.39 10.07 11.28
C SER A 165 8.76 9.77 9.84
N ALA A 166 9.57 8.74 9.64
CA ALA A 166 9.55 8.01 8.38
C ALA A 166 8.30 7.12 8.41
N SER A 167 7.21 7.56 7.79
CA SER A 167 6.09 6.65 7.59
C SER A 167 6.50 5.63 6.52
N PHE A 168 6.80 4.41 6.94
CA PHE A 168 6.63 3.20 6.10
C PHE A 168 5.14 2.87 5.90
N GLY A 169 4.26 3.87 6.02
CA GLY A 169 2.91 3.70 5.51
C GLY A 169 3.08 3.42 4.02
N MET A 170 2.43 2.38 3.51
CA MET A 170 2.05 2.38 2.09
C MET A 170 1.47 3.77 1.86
N PRO A 171 2.21 4.67 1.18
CA PRO A 171 2.04 6.10 1.33
C PRO A 171 0.59 6.39 1.03
N ASN A 172 -0.22 6.95 1.94
CA ASN A 172 -1.62 7.29 1.65
C ASN A 172 -1.71 7.84 0.23
N PHE A 173 -2.16 6.99 -0.71
CA PHE A 173 -1.74 7.06 -2.11
C PHE A 173 -2.52 8.22 -2.77
N ARG A 174 -2.12 9.48 -2.53
CA ARG A 174 -2.48 10.65 -3.36
C ARG A 174 -1.69 10.62 -4.68
N TRP A 175 -1.87 9.58 -5.48
CA TRP A 175 -1.07 9.34 -6.70
C TRP A 175 -1.60 10.09 -7.91
N GLY A 176 -2.81 10.63 -7.83
CA GLY A 176 -3.44 11.42 -8.90
C GLY A 176 -2.81 12.79 -9.17
N LYS A 177 -1.73 13.20 -8.48
CA LYS A 177 -1.05 14.48 -8.75
C LYS A 177 0.46 14.40 -9.01
N GLU A 178 1.15 13.39 -8.50
CA GLU A 178 2.63 13.35 -8.52
C GLU A 178 3.21 12.30 -9.48
N ILE A 179 2.39 11.39 -9.98
CA ILE A 179 2.70 10.69 -11.23
C ILE A 179 2.10 11.56 -12.34
N GLY A 180 2.93 12.16 -13.20
CA GLY A 180 2.43 12.83 -14.39
C GLY A 180 1.54 11.87 -15.20
N PRO A 181 0.46 12.33 -15.85
CA PRO A 181 -0.55 11.49 -16.50
C PRO A 181 0.00 10.46 -17.51
N ASP A 182 1.26 10.59 -17.90
CA ASP A 182 1.95 9.75 -18.88
C ASP A 182 2.82 8.62 -18.28
N THR A 183 2.98 8.53 -16.96
CA THR A 183 3.79 7.44 -16.38
C THR A 183 2.99 6.15 -16.45
N LYS A 184 3.53 5.17 -17.16
CA LYS A 184 2.88 3.88 -17.33
C LYS A 184 3.07 3.04 -16.09
N GLY A 185 2.07 2.23 -15.72
CA GLY A 185 2.17 1.31 -14.58
C GLY A 185 3.37 0.37 -14.69
N GLU A 186 3.81 0.05 -15.91
CA GLU A 186 5.02 -0.73 -16.18
C GLU A 186 6.32 0.02 -15.86
N ASP A 187 6.37 1.34 -16.01
CA ASP A 187 7.51 2.15 -15.61
C ASP A 187 7.66 2.15 -14.09
N LEU A 188 6.53 2.25 -13.38
CA LEU A 188 6.49 2.15 -11.93
C LEU A 188 6.92 0.77 -11.44
N ALA A 189 6.41 -0.30 -12.06
CA ALA A 189 6.82 -1.67 -11.77
C ALA A 189 8.33 -1.84 -11.94
N ARG A 190 8.88 -1.39 -13.09
CA ARG A 190 10.31 -1.43 -13.37
C ARG A 190 11.11 -0.60 -12.38
N MET A 191 10.66 0.59 -12.00
CA MET A 191 11.34 1.43 -11.02
C MET A 191 11.42 0.72 -9.67
N ILE A 192 10.29 0.19 -9.20
CA ILE A 192 10.23 -0.59 -7.96
C ILE A 192 11.21 -1.75 -8.06
N GLU A 193 11.06 -2.64 -9.04
CA GLU A 193 11.95 -3.80 -9.23
C GLU A 193 13.44 -3.44 -9.35
N SER A 194 13.75 -2.33 -10.03
CA SER A 194 15.13 -1.93 -10.37
C SER A 194 15.86 -1.10 -9.33
N GLN A 195 15.20 -0.50 -8.34
CA GLN A 195 15.89 0.24 -7.27
C GLN A 195 16.42 -0.75 -6.22
N PRO A 196 17.74 -1.06 -6.21
CA PRO A 196 18.25 -2.24 -5.51
C PRO A 196 18.51 -2.01 -4.02
N THR A 197 18.54 -0.76 -3.58
CA THR A 197 19.12 -0.38 -2.29
C THR A 197 18.57 0.96 -1.85
N LEU A 198 18.10 1.02 -0.60
CA LEU A 198 17.82 2.27 0.10
C LEU A 198 18.92 2.47 1.13
N VAL A 199 19.40 3.70 1.26
CA VAL A 199 20.31 4.07 2.35
C VAL A 199 19.51 4.12 3.65
N PHE A 200 20.01 3.48 4.69
CA PHE A 200 19.45 3.60 6.03
C PHE A 200 19.79 4.95 6.62
N ALA A 201 18.79 5.81 6.84
CA ALA A 201 19.01 7.10 7.47
C ALA A 201 18.84 7.02 8.99
N VAL A 202 19.88 7.39 9.74
CA VAL A 202 19.83 7.65 11.19
C VAL A 202 19.69 9.15 11.40
N PHE A 203 18.61 9.57 12.07
CA PHE A 203 18.28 10.99 12.22
C PHE A 203 18.58 11.53 13.61
N VAL A 204 19.61 12.35 13.72
CA VAL A 204 19.99 12.98 14.98
C VAL A 204 19.75 14.48 14.95
N LYS A 205 19.23 15.06 16.04
CA LYS A 205 19.07 16.52 16.14
C LYS A 205 20.44 17.15 16.43
N LYS A 206 20.82 18.20 15.71
CA LYS A 206 22.14 18.83 15.82
C LYS A 206 22.48 19.21 17.28
N GLU A 207 21.51 19.79 18.00
CA GLU A 207 21.66 20.21 19.40
C GLU A 207 21.86 19.05 20.40
N LYS A 208 21.62 17.80 19.98
CA LYS A 208 21.87 16.59 20.77
C LYS A 208 23.29 16.05 20.60
N VAL A 209 24.09 16.62 19.69
CA VAL A 209 25.39 16.07 19.27
C VAL A 209 26.48 17.13 19.30
N GLU A 210 26.17 18.35 18.86
CA GLU A 210 27.10 19.47 18.83
C GLU A 210 27.54 19.87 20.25
N GLY A 211 28.85 19.93 20.46
CA GLY A 211 29.45 20.22 21.77
C GLY A 211 29.26 19.15 22.84
N LYS A 212 28.75 17.96 22.48
CA LYS A 212 28.57 16.82 23.39
C LYS A 212 29.79 15.90 23.40
N THR A 213 29.93 15.13 24.47
CA THR A 213 30.94 14.06 24.55
C THR A 213 30.65 12.96 23.55
N ILE A 214 31.66 12.19 23.13
CA ILE A 214 31.48 11.09 22.18
C ILE A 214 30.43 10.08 22.65
N ASP A 215 30.36 9.78 23.95
CA ASP A 215 29.33 8.90 24.52
C ASP A 215 27.91 9.46 24.40
N GLU A 216 27.75 10.75 24.67
CA GLU A 216 26.45 11.42 24.48
C GLU A 216 26.07 11.49 23.01
N GLN A 217 27.04 11.66 22.11
CA GLN A 217 26.78 11.64 20.67
C GLN A 217 26.34 10.25 20.19
N VAL A 218 27.01 9.19 20.63
CA VAL A 218 26.60 7.80 20.36
C VAL A 218 25.19 7.57 20.88
N LYS A 219 24.90 7.96 22.12
CA LYS A 219 23.56 7.83 22.71
C LYS A 219 22.51 8.61 21.91
N ALA A 220 22.80 9.82 21.48
CA ALA A 220 21.89 10.64 20.68
C ALA A 220 21.61 10.03 19.30
N MET A 221 22.64 9.45 18.65
CA MET A 221 22.46 8.70 17.41
C MET A 221 21.58 7.47 17.63
N GLU A 222 21.82 6.70 18.69
CA GLU A 222 20.99 5.54 19.03
C GLU A 222 19.54 5.90 19.44
N GLU A 223 19.31 7.07 20.05
CA GLU A 223 17.97 7.56 20.38
C GLU A 223 17.22 8.12 19.16
N GLY A 224 17.95 8.70 18.20
CA GLY A 224 17.42 9.11 16.89
C GLY A 224 17.11 7.92 15.97
N ASP A 225 17.58 6.74 16.36
CA ASP A 225 17.53 5.51 15.61
C ASP A 225 16.38 4.61 16.08
N LEU A 226 15.15 5.02 15.79
CA LEU A 226 13.97 4.17 16.00
C LEU A 226 13.96 2.97 15.04
N PHE A 227 14.65 3.07 13.91
CA PHE A 227 14.58 2.10 12.83
C PHE A 227 15.62 0.98 12.91
N LEU A 228 16.92 1.24 13.10
CA LEU A 228 17.90 0.15 13.27
C LEU A 228 17.70 -0.54 14.62
N ARG A 229 17.42 0.19 15.72
CA ARG A 229 16.99 -0.47 16.97
C ARG A 229 15.71 -1.27 16.78
N GLY A 230 14.72 -0.73 16.07
CA GLY A 230 13.48 -1.45 15.75
C GLY A 230 13.71 -2.70 14.89
N LEU A 231 14.64 -2.65 13.95
CA LEU A 231 15.03 -3.73 13.06
C LEU A 231 15.86 -4.81 13.75
N SER A 232 16.87 -4.43 14.52
CA SER A 232 17.73 -5.37 15.24
C SER A 232 16.99 -6.01 16.41
N ARG A 233 16.21 -5.22 17.17
CA ARG A 233 15.31 -5.75 18.19
C ARG A 233 14.19 -6.57 17.57
N GLY A 234 13.61 -6.10 16.47
CA GLY A 234 12.62 -6.84 15.69
C GLY A 234 13.18 -8.17 15.20
N ALA A 235 14.37 -8.21 14.61
CA ALA A 235 14.98 -9.47 14.17
C ALA A 235 15.16 -10.47 15.33
N ALA A 236 15.52 -9.99 16.52
CA ALA A 236 15.70 -10.83 17.71
C ALA A 236 14.39 -11.24 18.40
N GLU A 237 13.37 -10.39 18.37
CA GLU A 237 12.12 -10.54 19.14
C GLU A 237 10.90 -10.91 18.29
N LEU A 238 10.90 -10.64 16.97
CA LEU A 238 9.79 -10.98 16.07
C LEU A 238 9.66 -12.50 16.03
N ASP A 239 8.51 -13.02 16.43
CA ASP A 239 8.04 -14.32 15.96
C ASP A 239 7.83 -14.18 14.43
N PRO A 240 8.20 -15.17 13.59
CA PRO A 240 7.79 -15.20 12.18
C PRO A 240 6.29 -14.91 11.96
N LYS A 241 5.44 -15.19 12.95
CA LYS A 241 4.00 -14.85 12.95
C LYS A 241 3.70 -13.36 13.23
N ASP A 242 4.62 -12.59 13.80
CA ASP A 242 4.44 -11.17 14.14
C ASP A 242 4.61 -10.26 12.93
N LEU A 243 5.46 -10.62 11.96
CA LEU A 243 5.45 -10.01 10.63
C LEU A 243 4.26 -10.48 9.79
N GLY A 244 3.73 -11.68 10.08
CA GLY A 244 2.40 -12.11 9.66
C GLY A 244 1.26 -11.49 10.51
N GLY A 245 1.58 -10.54 11.40
CA GLY A 245 0.60 -9.75 12.14
C GLY A 245 -0.38 -9.10 11.18
N ARG A 246 -1.56 -8.70 11.69
CA ARG A 246 -2.77 -8.33 10.94
C ARG A 246 -2.59 -7.33 9.76
N SER A 247 -1.42 -6.72 9.58
CA SER A 247 -1.09 -5.74 8.54
C SER A 247 -0.08 -6.19 7.46
N ALA A 248 0.57 -7.36 7.57
CA ALA A 248 1.54 -7.84 6.56
C ALA A 248 1.40 -9.35 6.28
N LYS A 249 0.16 -9.81 6.07
CA LYS A 249 -0.05 -11.14 5.47
C LYS A 249 0.52 -11.11 4.04
N VAL A 250 1.54 -11.93 3.80
CA VAL A 250 1.98 -12.26 2.44
C VAL A 250 0.77 -12.84 1.71
N LEU A 251 0.20 -12.09 0.76
CA LEU A 251 -1.00 -12.54 0.06
C LEU A 251 -0.66 -13.78 -0.75
N SER A 252 -1.55 -14.78 -0.75
CA SER A 252 -1.50 -15.87 -1.74
C SER A 252 -1.71 -15.33 -3.17
N ASP A 253 -1.52 -16.17 -4.18
CA ASP A 253 -1.78 -15.76 -5.57
C ASP A 253 -3.26 -15.42 -5.77
N GLU A 254 -4.14 -16.21 -5.15
CA GLU A 254 -5.58 -16.00 -5.15
C GLU A 254 -5.94 -14.70 -4.42
N GLN A 255 -5.36 -14.43 -3.25
CA GLN A 255 -5.59 -13.18 -2.51
C GLN A 255 -5.06 -11.96 -3.27
N SER A 256 -3.89 -12.07 -3.89
CA SER A 256 -3.31 -10.99 -4.71
C SER A 256 -4.22 -10.66 -5.89
N PHE A 257 -4.68 -11.69 -6.63
CA PHE A 257 -5.60 -11.52 -7.74
C PHE A 257 -6.97 -10.99 -7.29
N PHE A 258 -7.49 -11.48 -6.16
CA PHE A 258 -8.74 -11.00 -5.56
C PHE A 258 -8.68 -9.50 -5.29
N VAL A 259 -7.64 -9.03 -4.60
CA VAL A 259 -7.44 -7.59 -4.32
C VAL A 259 -7.34 -6.80 -5.61
N MET A 260 -6.56 -7.27 -6.58
CA MET A 260 -6.43 -6.56 -7.86
C MET A 260 -7.77 -6.39 -8.58
N VAL A 261 -8.59 -7.44 -8.65
CA VAL A 261 -9.92 -7.38 -9.27
C VAL A 261 -10.84 -6.47 -8.46
N HIS A 262 -10.84 -6.60 -7.13
CA HIS A 262 -11.63 -5.75 -6.24
C HIS A 262 -11.35 -4.27 -6.53
N GLU A 263 -10.08 -3.86 -6.41
CA GLU A 263 -9.68 -2.47 -6.52
C GLU A 263 -9.93 -1.90 -7.93
N ALA A 264 -9.71 -2.72 -8.97
CA ALA A 264 -9.98 -2.34 -10.36
C ALA A 264 -11.48 -2.12 -10.62
N ILE A 265 -12.34 -2.98 -10.07
CA ILE A 265 -13.80 -2.86 -10.19
C ILE A 265 -14.32 -1.69 -9.38
N GLU A 266 -13.87 -1.53 -8.13
CA GLU A 266 -14.29 -0.42 -7.26
C GLU A 266 -13.94 0.92 -7.90
N SER A 267 -12.69 1.08 -8.37
CA SER A 267 -12.21 2.28 -9.06
C SER A 267 -13.09 2.62 -10.27
N ALA A 268 -13.45 1.61 -11.07
CA ALA A 268 -14.29 1.80 -12.23
C ALA A 268 -15.76 2.12 -11.89
N LEU A 269 -16.34 1.52 -10.85
CA LEU A 269 -17.67 1.87 -10.33
C LEU A 269 -17.71 3.34 -9.87
N VAL A 270 -16.70 3.74 -9.10
CA VAL A 270 -16.54 5.10 -8.57
C VAL A 270 -16.45 6.13 -9.70
N ARG A 271 -15.70 5.81 -10.76
CA ARG A 271 -15.46 6.73 -11.89
C ARG A 271 -16.62 6.79 -12.88
N GLN A 272 -17.33 5.68 -13.09
CA GLN A 272 -18.23 5.53 -14.24
C GLN A 272 -19.71 5.35 -13.88
N VAL A 273 -20.01 4.91 -12.65
CA VAL A 273 -21.35 4.48 -12.27
C VAL A 273 -21.95 5.40 -11.21
N ILE A 274 -21.24 5.62 -10.10
CA ILE A 274 -21.77 6.36 -8.95
C ILE A 274 -20.77 7.37 -8.40
N GLY A 275 -21.13 8.66 -8.38
CA GLY A 275 -20.28 9.74 -7.85
C GLY A 275 -20.57 10.14 -6.39
N SER A 276 -21.68 9.69 -5.82
CA SER A 276 -22.08 10.01 -4.43
C SER A 276 -21.20 9.33 -3.38
N ARG A 277 -21.19 9.86 -2.15
CA ARG A 277 -20.42 9.32 -1.01
C ARG A 277 -21.15 8.20 -0.26
N ASP A 278 -22.47 8.10 -0.37
CA ASP A 278 -23.32 7.05 0.23
C ASP A 278 -23.23 5.69 -0.50
N ARG A 279 -22.14 5.46 -1.23
CA ARG A 279 -21.96 4.36 -2.18
C ARG A 279 -21.16 3.17 -1.65
N ARG A 280 -20.52 3.31 -0.48
CA ARG A 280 -19.43 2.43 -0.04
C ARG A 280 -19.85 0.95 0.00
N TRP A 281 -20.99 0.65 0.65
CA TRP A 281 -21.55 -0.71 0.68
C TRP A 281 -21.80 -1.31 -0.71
N PHE A 282 -22.21 -0.50 -1.69
CA PHE A 282 -22.48 -0.96 -3.05
C PHE A 282 -21.17 -1.18 -3.81
N CYS A 283 -20.24 -0.22 -3.77
CA CYS A 283 -18.96 -0.31 -4.46
C CYS A 283 -18.12 -1.47 -3.92
N ASP A 284 -17.87 -1.51 -2.60
CA ASP A 284 -17.05 -2.56 -1.97
C ASP A 284 -17.72 -3.94 -2.08
N GLY A 285 -19.03 -4.01 -1.83
CA GLY A 285 -19.78 -5.26 -1.91
C GLY A 285 -19.80 -5.84 -3.32
N LEU A 286 -19.99 -4.99 -4.34
CA LEU A 286 -20.03 -5.43 -5.73
C LEU A 286 -18.63 -5.77 -6.24
N ALA A 287 -17.61 -5.00 -5.86
CA ALA A 287 -16.22 -5.31 -6.15
C ALA A 287 -15.81 -6.67 -5.57
N ASN A 288 -16.17 -6.97 -4.32
CA ASN A 288 -15.96 -8.29 -3.72
C ASN A 288 -16.73 -9.39 -4.43
N LEU A 289 -18.00 -9.18 -4.79
CA LEU A 289 -18.78 -10.16 -5.56
C LEU A 289 -18.09 -10.50 -6.89
N VAL A 290 -17.62 -9.50 -7.61
CA VAL A 290 -16.90 -9.70 -8.89
C VAL A 290 -15.56 -10.40 -8.65
N ALA A 291 -14.79 -9.99 -7.63
CA ALA A 291 -13.54 -10.65 -7.27
C ALA A 291 -13.73 -12.13 -6.90
N ILE A 292 -14.79 -12.48 -6.16
CA ILE A 292 -15.16 -13.87 -5.88
C ILE A 292 -15.35 -14.65 -7.18
N ARG A 293 -16.17 -14.13 -8.10
CA ARG A 293 -16.49 -14.82 -9.37
C ARG A 293 -15.27 -14.95 -10.29
N GLU A 294 -14.45 -13.91 -10.39
CA GLU A 294 -13.24 -13.96 -11.21
C GLU A 294 -12.16 -14.87 -10.60
N CYS A 295 -12.06 -14.95 -9.27
CA CYS A 295 -11.24 -15.95 -8.60
C CYS A 295 -11.73 -17.37 -8.92
N ASP A 296 -13.05 -17.62 -8.87
CA ASP A 296 -13.61 -18.92 -9.24
C ASP A 296 -13.33 -19.27 -10.70
N ARG A 297 -13.41 -18.29 -11.62
CA ARG A 297 -13.05 -18.48 -13.03
C ARG A 297 -11.57 -18.85 -13.18
N ARG A 298 -10.67 -18.11 -12.52
CA ARG A 298 -9.21 -18.24 -12.72
C ARG A 298 -8.60 -19.43 -11.99
N PHE A 299 -9.06 -19.72 -10.77
CA PHE A 299 -8.43 -20.70 -9.88
C PHE A 299 -9.33 -21.92 -9.59
N GLY A 300 -10.56 -21.93 -10.10
CA GLY A 300 -11.51 -23.02 -9.95
C GLY A 300 -12.61 -22.73 -8.92
N GLU A 301 -13.74 -23.40 -9.10
CA GLU A 301 -14.98 -23.20 -8.35
C GLU A 301 -14.77 -23.26 -6.82
N GLY A 302 -15.34 -22.27 -6.11
CA GLY A 302 -15.29 -22.14 -4.66
C GLY A 302 -14.00 -21.53 -4.11
N THR A 303 -13.03 -21.18 -4.97
CA THR A 303 -11.79 -20.52 -4.56
C THR A 303 -12.04 -19.07 -4.16
N GLY A 304 -12.93 -18.36 -4.86
CA GLY A 304 -13.26 -16.97 -4.59
C GLY A 304 -13.83 -16.77 -3.19
N MET A 305 -14.82 -17.57 -2.80
CA MET A 305 -15.41 -17.47 -1.46
C MET A 305 -14.40 -17.84 -0.37
N LYS A 306 -13.61 -18.90 -0.55
CA LYS A 306 -12.53 -19.26 0.40
C LYS A 306 -11.51 -18.13 0.56
N THR A 307 -11.15 -17.49 -0.54
CA THR A 307 -10.22 -16.35 -0.54
C THR A 307 -10.81 -15.18 0.23
N PHE A 308 -12.06 -14.81 -0.07
CA PHE A 308 -12.80 -13.78 0.65
C PHE A 308 -12.88 -14.06 2.16
N GLU A 309 -13.31 -15.25 2.58
CA GLU A 309 -13.44 -15.63 3.99
C GLU A 309 -12.08 -15.68 4.72
N SER A 310 -10.98 -15.94 4.01
CA SER A 310 -9.62 -15.89 4.57
C SER A 310 -9.14 -14.46 4.89
N MET A 311 -9.73 -13.47 4.21
CA MET A 311 -9.47 -12.05 4.38
C MET A 311 -10.46 -11.42 5.38
N PHE A 312 -11.72 -11.87 5.37
CA PHE A 312 -12.79 -11.38 6.22
C PHE A 312 -13.37 -12.54 7.05
N ASP A 313 -12.89 -12.68 8.29
CA ASP A 313 -13.33 -13.75 9.20
C ASP A 313 -14.85 -13.67 9.44
N PRO A 314 -15.63 -14.68 8.98
CA PRO A 314 -17.09 -14.65 9.11
C PRO A 314 -17.55 -14.69 10.57
N GLY A 315 -16.85 -15.44 11.43
CA GLY A 315 -17.19 -15.56 12.84
C GLY A 315 -16.97 -14.25 13.58
N ARG A 316 -15.83 -13.60 13.35
CA ARG A 316 -15.53 -12.28 13.91
C ARG A 316 -16.52 -11.22 13.39
N SER A 317 -16.80 -11.21 12.09
CA SER A 317 -17.70 -10.23 11.46
C SER A 317 -19.14 -10.38 11.97
N ARG A 318 -19.66 -11.60 12.07
CA ARG A 318 -20.97 -11.88 12.66
C ARG A 318 -21.08 -11.42 14.11
N GLY A 319 -20.01 -11.56 14.90
CA GLY A 319 -19.95 -11.03 16.26
C GLY A 319 -20.11 -9.51 16.37
N MET A 320 -19.96 -8.78 15.25
CA MET A 320 -20.07 -7.32 15.15
C MET A 320 -21.34 -6.87 14.41
N ALA A 321 -22.26 -7.79 14.08
CA ALA A 321 -23.45 -7.51 13.25
C ALA A 321 -24.26 -6.29 13.74
N LYS A 322 -24.48 -6.20 15.05
CA LYS A 322 -25.24 -5.10 15.68
C LYS A 322 -24.60 -3.71 15.52
N ASP A 323 -23.31 -3.67 15.22
CA ASP A 323 -22.51 -2.44 15.12
C ASP A 323 -22.34 -2.02 13.65
N VAL A 324 -22.83 -2.81 12.69
CA VAL A 324 -22.74 -2.56 11.26
C VAL A 324 -24.03 -1.92 10.75
N ASP A 325 -23.90 -0.74 10.14
CA ASP A 325 -24.97 -0.08 9.39
C ASP A 325 -24.46 0.25 7.98
N LEU A 326 -24.77 -0.61 7.01
CA LEU A 326 -24.32 -0.46 5.64
C LEU A 326 -24.84 0.82 4.97
N LEU A 327 -26.03 1.30 5.36
CA LEU A 327 -26.63 2.52 4.77
C LEU A 327 -26.03 3.79 5.37
N ALA A 328 -25.49 3.72 6.58
CA ALA A 328 -24.78 4.81 7.22
C ALA A 328 -23.25 4.75 7.02
N TRP A 329 -22.71 3.72 6.34
CA TRP A 329 -21.27 3.53 6.17
C TRP A 329 -20.65 4.62 5.28
N PRO A 330 -19.84 5.54 5.83
CA PRO A 330 -19.31 6.68 5.07
C PRO A 330 -18.21 6.26 4.08
N ALA A 331 -18.13 6.99 2.96
CA ALA A 331 -16.97 6.91 2.06
C ALA A 331 -15.68 7.41 2.75
N VAL A 332 -14.54 6.90 2.27
CA VAL A 332 -13.19 7.30 2.71
C VAL A 332 -13.04 8.83 2.62
N GLY A 333 -12.69 9.46 3.74
CA GLY A 333 -12.49 10.91 3.86
C GLY A 333 -13.50 11.67 4.74
N ASP A 334 -14.63 11.04 5.09
CA ASP A 334 -15.60 11.55 6.09
C ASP A 334 -15.69 10.61 7.31
N GLU A 335 -14.68 9.76 7.51
CA GLU A 335 -14.65 8.79 8.59
C GLU A 335 -14.74 9.50 9.94
N ASP A 336 -15.68 9.07 10.77
CA ASP A 336 -15.70 9.47 12.17
C ASP A 336 -14.49 8.80 12.85
N PRO A 337 -13.52 9.57 13.37
CA PRO A 337 -12.35 8.99 14.07
C PRO A 337 -12.73 8.14 15.29
N SER A 338 -14.00 8.16 15.71
CA SER A 338 -14.54 7.26 16.73
C SER A 338 -14.70 5.82 16.24
N LEU A 339 -14.94 5.60 14.95
CA LEU A 339 -15.10 4.26 14.33
C LEU A 339 -13.75 3.53 14.20
N ASP A 340 -12.65 4.26 14.01
CA ASP A 340 -11.27 3.72 14.00
C ASP A 340 -10.89 3.03 15.33
N LYS A 341 -11.62 3.35 16.41
CA LYS A 341 -11.37 2.79 17.74
C LYS A 341 -11.91 1.37 17.90
N VAL A 342 -12.81 0.92 17.02
CA VAL A 342 -13.39 -0.42 17.08
C VAL A 342 -12.66 -1.35 16.12
N ASN A 343 -11.62 -2.01 16.63
CA ASN A 343 -10.78 -2.93 15.84
C ASN A 343 -11.61 -4.02 15.14
N GLY A 344 -11.64 -3.97 13.80
CA GLY A 344 -12.31 -4.96 12.94
C GLY A 344 -13.71 -4.58 12.46
N LEU A 345 -14.24 -3.42 12.87
CA LEU A 345 -15.57 -2.97 12.44
C LEU A 345 -15.61 -2.71 10.93
N GLU A 346 -14.55 -2.13 10.37
CA GLU A 346 -14.41 -1.95 8.93
C GLU A 346 -14.46 -3.30 8.19
N SER A 347 -13.68 -4.29 8.61
CA SER A 347 -13.72 -5.64 8.03
C SER A 347 -15.13 -6.25 8.10
N ALA A 348 -15.90 -5.98 9.16
CA ALA A 348 -17.28 -6.44 9.25
C ALA A 348 -18.21 -5.73 8.23
N HIS A 349 -18.01 -4.44 7.96
CA HIS A 349 -18.75 -3.73 6.90
C HIS A 349 -18.49 -4.34 5.52
N TYR A 350 -17.21 -4.57 5.17
CA TYR A 350 -16.83 -5.27 3.94
C TYR A 350 -17.49 -6.66 3.85
N PHE A 351 -17.48 -7.41 4.95
CA PHE A 351 -18.11 -8.71 5.02
C PHE A 351 -19.60 -8.63 4.68
N PHE A 352 -20.38 -7.85 5.44
CA PHE A 352 -21.83 -7.76 5.27
C PHE A 352 -22.25 -7.11 3.95
N ALA A 353 -21.51 -6.13 3.44
CA ALA A 353 -21.75 -5.56 2.12
C ALA A 353 -21.67 -6.63 1.02
N THR A 354 -20.70 -7.54 1.13
CA THR A 354 -20.52 -8.64 0.18
C THR A 354 -21.62 -9.68 0.29
N VAL A 355 -22.01 -10.08 1.51
CA VAL A 355 -23.14 -11.01 1.72
C VAL A 355 -24.43 -10.41 1.16
N ALA A 356 -24.65 -9.10 1.32
CA ALA A 356 -25.83 -8.42 0.78
C ALA A 356 -25.84 -8.45 -0.75
N MET A 357 -24.67 -8.34 -1.40
CA MET A 357 -24.58 -8.44 -2.86
C MET A 357 -24.81 -9.87 -3.35
N LEU A 358 -24.27 -10.87 -2.65
CA LEU A 358 -24.50 -12.28 -2.95
C LEU A 358 -26.00 -12.63 -2.88
N GLU A 359 -26.68 -12.21 -1.80
CA GLU A 359 -28.12 -12.41 -1.64
C GLU A 359 -28.94 -11.62 -2.69
N ALA A 360 -28.53 -10.39 -3.00
CA ALA A 360 -29.21 -9.56 -3.98
C ALA A 360 -29.21 -10.18 -5.39
N VAL A 361 -28.14 -10.86 -5.79
CA VAL A 361 -28.01 -11.44 -7.14
C VAL A 361 -28.46 -12.90 -7.21
N GLU A 362 -28.78 -13.54 -6.08
CA GLU A 362 -29.24 -14.92 -6.05
C GLU A 362 -30.50 -15.11 -6.90
N GLY A 363 -30.46 -16.11 -7.79
CA GLY A 363 -31.56 -16.44 -8.70
C GLY A 363 -31.86 -15.42 -9.81
N GLN A 364 -31.06 -14.35 -9.96
CA GLN A 364 -31.32 -13.30 -10.96
C GLN A 364 -30.73 -13.59 -12.36
N GLY A 365 -29.89 -14.63 -12.47
CA GLY A 365 -29.14 -14.98 -13.68
C GLY A 365 -27.78 -14.30 -13.79
N ASP A 366 -26.88 -14.87 -14.59
CA ASP A 366 -25.48 -14.45 -14.68
C ASP A 366 -25.30 -13.03 -15.21
N ASP A 367 -26.21 -12.58 -16.08
CA ASP A 367 -26.16 -11.26 -16.73
C ASP A 367 -26.79 -10.13 -15.88
N PHE A 368 -27.38 -10.45 -14.73
CA PHE A 368 -28.13 -9.49 -13.93
C PHE A 368 -27.30 -8.31 -13.48
N VAL A 369 -26.08 -8.56 -13.00
CA VAL A 369 -25.17 -7.51 -12.52
C VAL A 369 -24.92 -6.49 -13.62
N ARG A 370 -24.66 -6.95 -14.86
CA ARG A 370 -24.48 -6.07 -16.02
C ARG A 370 -25.70 -5.20 -16.27
N ARG A 371 -26.88 -5.82 -16.36
CA ARG A 371 -28.15 -5.10 -16.58
C ARG A 371 -28.43 -4.11 -15.45
N TRP A 372 -28.06 -4.45 -14.21
CA TRP A 372 -28.22 -3.58 -13.06
C TRP A 372 -27.30 -2.36 -13.12
N VAL A 373 -26.01 -2.54 -13.43
CA VAL A 373 -25.06 -1.44 -13.66
C VAL A 373 -25.51 -0.55 -14.83
N GLU A 374 -25.94 -1.14 -15.94
CA GLU A 374 -26.50 -0.41 -17.09
C GLU A 374 -27.73 0.42 -16.71
N ALA A 375 -28.63 -0.14 -15.89
CA ALA A 375 -29.80 0.58 -15.40
C ALA A 375 -29.42 1.76 -14.49
N ILE A 376 -28.39 1.62 -13.65
CA ILE A 376 -27.87 2.71 -12.82
C ILE A 376 -27.31 3.84 -13.69
N ARG A 377 -26.54 3.50 -14.74
CA ARG A 377 -25.92 4.46 -15.68
C ARG A 377 -26.93 5.27 -16.51
N LYS A 378 -28.23 4.92 -16.50
CA LYS A 378 -29.29 5.78 -17.03
C LYS A 378 -29.39 7.12 -16.28
N THR A 379 -28.91 7.16 -15.03
CA THR A 379 -28.79 8.39 -14.24
C THR A 379 -27.41 9.01 -14.46
N PRO A 380 -27.30 10.35 -14.67
CA PRO A 380 -26.00 11.00 -14.79
C PRO A 380 -25.10 10.71 -13.57
N TRP A 381 -23.84 10.35 -13.81
CA TRP A 381 -22.89 9.91 -12.77
C TRP A 381 -22.85 10.79 -11.51
N ASN A 382 -22.86 12.11 -11.68
CA ASN A 382 -22.82 13.09 -10.58
C ASN A 382 -24.14 13.22 -9.81
N ARG A 383 -25.20 12.52 -10.23
CA ARG A 383 -26.51 12.45 -9.58
C ARG A 383 -26.83 11.05 -9.06
N THR A 384 -26.05 10.05 -9.44
CA THR A 384 -26.21 8.68 -8.94
C THR A 384 -25.82 8.61 -7.46
N ASN A 385 -26.70 8.00 -6.65
CA ASN A 385 -26.57 7.80 -5.20
C ASN A 385 -27.14 6.42 -4.79
N ALA A 386 -27.13 6.08 -3.50
CA ALA A 386 -27.62 4.79 -3.02
C ALA A 386 -29.09 4.51 -3.41
N GLU A 387 -29.96 5.53 -3.36
CA GLU A 387 -31.36 5.39 -3.77
C GLU A 387 -31.50 5.08 -5.27
N THR A 388 -30.63 5.64 -6.11
CA THR A 388 -30.56 5.31 -7.54
C THR A 388 -30.24 3.83 -7.75
N VAL A 389 -29.26 3.31 -7.00
CA VAL A 389 -28.86 1.90 -7.02
C VAL A 389 -30.03 0.99 -6.63
N MET A 390 -30.71 1.31 -5.53
CA MET A 390 -31.87 0.55 -5.04
C MET A 390 -33.08 0.63 -5.98
N ALA A 391 -33.31 1.78 -6.62
CA ALA A 391 -34.39 1.95 -7.60
C ALA A 391 -34.15 1.10 -8.85
N ALA A 392 -32.92 1.11 -9.38
CA ALA A 392 -32.54 0.27 -10.53
C ALA A 392 -32.67 -1.23 -10.20
N TYR A 393 -32.29 -1.64 -8.99
CA TYR A 393 -32.49 -3.02 -8.54
C TYR A 393 -33.98 -3.41 -8.53
N ARG A 394 -34.83 -2.54 -7.97
CA ARG A 394 -36.27 -2.77 -7.87
C ARG A 394 -36.95 -2.88 -9.23
N GLU A 395 -36.53 -2.06 -10.19
CA GLU A 395 -37.00 -2.12 -11.59
C GLU A 395 -36.73 -3.50 -12.21
N LEU A 396 -35.54 -4.07 -11.98
CA LEU A 396 -35.11 -5.31 -12.62
C LEU A 396 -35.54 -6.57 -11.88
N ALA A 397 -35.43 -6.59 -10.55
CA ALA A 397 -35.69 -7.76 -9.71
C ALA A 397 -37.13 -7.82 -9.18
N GLY A 398 -37.91 -6.75 -9.33
CA GLY A 398 -39.30 -6.67 -8.82
C GLY A 398 -39.42 -6.65 -7.29
N LYS A 399 -38.30 -6.56 -6.55
CA LYS A 399 -38.24 -6.54 -5.08
C LYS A 399 -37.33 -5.42 -4.57
N SER A 400 -37.54 -4.98 -3.33
CA SER A 400 -36.71 -3.93 -2.73
C SER A 400 -35.36 -4.48 -2.29
N LEU A 401 -34.26 -3.76 -2.59
CA LEU A 401 -32.91 -4.08 -2.09
C LEU A 401 -32.73 -3.68 -0.62
N LYS A 402 -33.47 -2.66 -0.17
CA LYS A 402 -33.31 -2.08 1.17
C LYS A 402 -33.41 -3.12 2.30
N PRO A 403 -34.41 -4.03 2.33
CA PRO A 403 -34.49 -5.07 3.35
C PRO A 403 -33.28 -6.01 3.39
N ILE A 404 -32.65 -6.30 2.25
CA ILE A 404 -31.44 -7.14 2.19
C ILE A 404 -30.29 -6.38 2.86
N VAL A 405 -30.04 -5.14 2.42
CA VAL A 405 -28.93 -4.32 2.94
C VAL A 405 -29.09 -3.97 4.42
N SER A 406 -30.33 -3.73 4.89
CA SER A 406 -30.59 -3.42 6.31
C SER A 406 -30.83 -4.64 7.19
N GLY A 407 -31.21 -5.79 6.62
CA GLY A 407 -31.64 -6.98 7.35
C GLY A 407 -30.54 -7.99 7.62
N ILE A 408 -29.43 -7.92 6.87
CA ILE A 408 -28.37 -8.95 6.92
C ILE A 408 -27.65 -9.03 8.26
N THR A 409 -27.73 -7.96 9.06
CA THR A 409 -27.19 -7.89 10.42
C THR A 409 -28.17 -8.41 11.48
N ALA A 410 -29.46 -8.49 11.17
CA ALA A 410 -30.51 -8.97 12.08
C ALA A 410 -30.60 -10.49 12.09
N ASP A 411 -30.47 -11.14 10.93
CA ASP A 411 -30.58 -12.61 10.79
C ASP A 411 -29.30 -13.37 11.18
N SER A 412 -28.21 -12.63 11.45
CA SER A 412 -26.92 -13.18 11.88
C SER A 412 -26.75 -13.29 13.40
N GLN A 413 -27.79 -12.92 14.17
CA GLN A 413 -27.87 -13.07 15.64
C GLN A 413 -28.62 -14.34 15.99
#